data_AF-A0A448NYW6-F1
#
_entry.id   AF-A0A448NYW6-F1
#
_cell.length_a   1.000
_cell.length_b   1.000
_cell.length_c   1.000
_cell.angle_alpha   90.00
_cell.angle_beta   90.00
_cell.angle_gamma   90.00
#
_symmetry.space_group_name_H-M   'P 1'
#
loop_
_entity.id
_entity.type
_entity.pdbx_description
1 polymer ?
#
loop_
_entity_poly.entity_id
_entity_poly.type
_entity_poly.pdbx_seq_one_letter_code
_entity_poly.pdbx_strand_id
1 'polypeptide(L)'
;MGHPDARVVRGQLYCDWPDTIRQMKRDHQYGEALSLLAECQDAAISDPVGGIAPWYFEQAAIIYRSEKCYDEEIACLGKYLEACPPDRRNHHYDALNTRRLKAQQLKSESRRRQQAERRTAK
;
A
#
# COMPACT_ATOMS: atom_id res chain seq x y z
N MET A 1 7.56 -30.76 7.55
CA MET A 1 8.07 -29.96 6.42
C MET A 1 8.04 -28.52 6.86
N GLY A 2 9.19 -27.83 6.76
CA GLY A 2 9.43 -26.53 7.39
C GLY A 2 8.44 -25.47 6.91
N HIS A 3 7.98 -24.63 7.84
CA HIS A 3 7.24 -23.43 7.51
C HIS A 3 8.08 -22.61 6.53
N PRO A 4 7.61 -22.36 5.29
CA PRO A 4 8.36 -21.53 4.36
C PRO A 4 8.56 -20.19 5.05
N ASP A 5 9.81 -19.71 5.07
CA ASP A 5 10.19 -18.40 5.61
C ASP A 5 9.18 -17.34 5.15
N ALA A 6 8.21 -17.01 6.00
CA ALA A 6 7.18 -16.01 5.73
C ALA A 6 7.77 -14.61 5.49
N ARG A 7 9.10 -14.48 5.63
CA ARG A 7 9.92 -13.29 5.44
C ARG A 7 10.60 -13.23 4.08
N VAL A 8 10.56 -14.29 3.27
CA VAL A 8 11.27 -14.35 1.99
C VAL A 8 10.30 -14.01 0.85
N VAL A 9 10.68 -13.00 0.06
CA VAL A 9 10.00 -12.54 -1.15
C VAL A 9 10.96 -12.74 -2.32
N ARG A 10 10.53 -13.49 -3.34
CA ARG A 10 11.33 -13.80 -4.55
C ARG A 10 12.76 -14.31 -4.25
N GLY A 11 12.94 -15.08 -3.18
CA GLY A 11 14.24 -15.65 -2.78
C GLY A 11 15.12 -14.75 -1.92
N GLN A 12 14.67 -13.54 -1.56
CA GLN A 12 15.40 -12.61 -0.69
C GLN A 12 14.51 -12.11 0.46
N LEU A 13 15.10 -11.74 1.60
CA LEU A 13 14.34 -11.23 2.75
C LEU A 13 13.58 -9.95 2.38
N TYR A 14 12.35 -9.79 2.89
CA TYR A 14 11.53 -8.62 2.58
C TYR A 14 12.26 -7.31 2.94
N CYS A 15 13.04 -7.28 4.03
CA CYS A 15 13.84 -6.14 4.50
C CYS A 15 14.93 -5.67 3.53
N ASP A 16 15.29 -6.47 2.53
CA ASP A 16 16.38 -6.20 1.59
C ASP A 16 15.88 -5.50 0.31
N TRP A 17 14.57 -5.53 0.05
CA TRP A 17 13.95 -4.91 -1.11
C TRP A 17 13.80 -3.37 -1.12
N PRO A 18 13.97 -2.59 -0.03
CA PRO A 18 13.79 -1.14 -0.07
C PRO A 18 14.62 -0.43 -1.14
N ASP A 19 15.88 -0.81 -1.34
CA ASP A 19 16.74 -0.18 -2.35
C ASP A 19 16.33 -0.54 -3.78
N THR A 20 15.93 -1.79 -4.01
CA THR A 20 15.35 -2.22 -5.29
C THR A 20 14.07 -1.48 -5.62
N ILE A 21 13.16 -1.33 -4.65
CA ILE A 21 11.89 -0.60 -4.82
C ILE A 21 12.17 0.88 -5.11
N ARG A 22 13.14 1.50 -4.41
CA ARG A 22 13.57 2.88 -4.70
C ARG A 22 14.06 3.01 -6.14
N GLN A 23 14.82 2.03 -6.63
CA GLN A 23 15.33 2.02 -7.99
C GLN A 23 14.19 1.86 -9.02
N MET A 24 13.32 0.86 -8.86
CA MET A 24 12.14 0.67 -9.73
C MET A 24 11.25 1.93 -9.82
N LYS A 25 11.07 2.64 -8.70
CA LYS A 25 10.34 3.92 -8.70
C LYS A 25 11.05 5.03 -9.48
N ARG A 26 12.39 5.06 -9.48
CA ARG A 26 13.19 5.99 -10.30
C ARG A 26 13.14 5.63 -11.79
N ASP A 27 13.06 4.35 -12.10
CA ASP A 27 12.90 3.82 -13.46
C ASP A 27 11.45 3.85 -13.97
N HIS A 28 10.53 4.46 -13.20
CA HIS A 28 9.09 4.56 -13.51
C HIS A 28 8.41 3.20 -13.71
N GLN A 29 9.00 2.11 -13.19
CA GLN A 29 8.44 0.76 -13.24
C GLN A 29 7.38 0.56 -12.14
N TYR A 30 6.36 1.40 -12.13
CA TYR A 30 5.37 1.45 -11.04
C TYR A 30 4.57 0.14 -10.91
N GLY A 31 4.26 -0.55 -12.01
CA GLY A 31 3.54 -1.83 -11.97
C GLY A 31 4.35 -2.96 -11.31
N GLU A 32 5.63 -3.08 -11.65
CA GLU A 32 6.52 -4.07 -11.02
C GLU A 32 6.80 -3.70 -9.56
N ALA A 33 7.02 -2.42 -9.27
CA ALA A 33 7.20 -1.93 -7.91
C ALA A 33 5.98 -2.25 -7.03
N LEU A 34 4.76 -2.04 -7.53
CA LEU A 34 3.53 -2.38 -6.81
C LEU A 34 3.39 -3.89 -6.55
N SER A 35 3.77 -4.72 -7.53
CA SER A 35 3.74 -6.18 -7.38
C SER A 35 4.70 -6.63 -6.27
N LEU A 36 5.93 -6.13 -6.29
CA LEU A 36 6.92 -6.41 -5.25
C LEU A 36 6.50 -5.86 -3.88
N LEU A 37 5.94 -4.65 -3.84
CA LEU A 37 5.40 -4.05 -2.62
C LEU A 37 4.29 -4.89 -2.01
N ALA A 38 3.38 -5.44 -2.83
CA ALA A 38 2.31 -6.31 -2.34
C ALA A 38 2.88 -7.60 -1.72
N GLU A 39 3.86 -8.24 -2.37
CA GLU A 39 4.54 -9.42 -1.82
C GLU A 39 5.23 -9.10 -0.48
N CYS A 40 5.93 -7.96 -0.39
CA CYS A 40 6.56 -7.51 0.85
C CYS A 40 5.55 -7.18 1.97
N GLN A 41 4.37 -6.66 1.62
CA GLN A 41 3.30 -6.40 2.58
C GLN A 41 2.77 -7.70 3.19
N ASP A 42 2.49 -8.71 2.36
CA ASP A 42 2.01 -10.02 2.82
C ASP A 42 3.07 -10.71 3.71
N ALA A 43 4.34 -10.64 3.32
CA ALA A 43 5.45 -11.15 4.13
C ALA A 43 5.56 -10.43 5.49
N ALA A 44 5.45 -9.09 5.50
CA ALA A 44 5.52 -8.29 6.71
C ALA A 44 4.31 -8.50 7.65
N ILE A 45 3.11 -8.72 7.11
CA ILE A 45 1.91 -9.06 7.90
C ILE A 45 2.09 -10.44 8.55
N SER A 46 2.67 -11.38 7.80
CA SER A 46 2.88 -12.76 8.26
C SER A 46 4.06 -12.91 9.23
N ASP A 47 4.89 -11.87 9.41
CA ASP A 47 6.05 -11.91 10.31
C ASP A 47 5.68 -11.52 11.76
N PRO A 48 5.63 -12.49 12.69
CA PRO A 48 5.28 -12.22 14.08
C PRO A 48 6.34 -11.40 14.85
N VAL A 49 7.59 -11.38 14.37
CA VAL A 49 8.71 -10.72 15.07
C VAL A 49 9.02 -9.35 14.47
N GLY A 50 9.17 -9.27 13.14
CA GLY A 50 9.53 -8.03 12.44
C GLY A 50 8.43 -6.97 12.48
N GLY A 51 7.18 -7.40 12.66
CA GLY A 51 6.03 -6.51 12.66
C GLY A 51 5.75 -5.88 11.30
N ILE A 52 4.63 -5.18 11.22
CA ILE A 52 4.15 -4.63 9.97
C ILE A 52 4.94 -3.38 9.65
N ALA A 53 5.83 -3.46 8.67
CA ALA A 53 6.64 -2.34 8.23
C ALA A 53 5.76 -1.32 7.47
N PRO A 54 5.49 -0.12 8.03
CA PRO A 54 4.59 0.86 7.42
C PRO A 54 5.12 1.37 6.07
N TRP A 55 6.45 1.36 5.89
CA TRP A 55 7.11 1.86 4.70
C TRP A 55 6.59 1.26 3.39
N TYR A 56 6.33 -0.06 3.34
CA TYR A 56 5.81 -0.70 2.12
C TYR A 56 4.39 -0.25 1.77
N PHE A 57 3.56 0.00 2.78
CA PHE A 57 2.20 0.54 2.59
C PHE A 57 2.23 2.00 2.17
N GLU A 58 3.15 2.78 2.75
CA GLU A 58 3.38 4.18 2.36
C GLU A 58 3.83 4.30 0.90
N GLN A 59 4.80 3.48 0.47
CA GLN A 59 5.27 3.51 -0.92
C GLN A 59 4.18 3.12 -1.91
N ALA A 60 3.40 2.07 -1.62
CA ALA A 60 2.29 1.67 -2.46
C ALA A 60 1.22 2.78 -2.55
N ALA A 61 0.85 3.39 -1.43
CA ALA A 61 -0.09 4.51 -1.40
C ALA A 61 0.40 5.74 -2.17
N ILE A 62 1.71 5.99 -2.23
CA ILE A 62 2.29 7.06 -3.07
C ILE A 62 2.07 6.76 -4.55
N ILE A 63 2.33 5.53 -4.99
CA ILE A 63 2.16 5.12 -6.39
C ILE A 63 0.68 5.12 -6.79
N TYR A 64 -0.21 4.55 -5.96
CA TYR A 64 -1.65 4.57 -6.25
C TYR A 64 -2.20 5.99 -6.35
N ARG A 65 -1.69 6.90 -5.51
CA ARG A 65 -2.10 8.30 -5.53
C ARG A 65 -1.64 9.03 -6.80
N SER A 66 -0.46 8.74 -7.34
CA SER A 66 -0.02 9.32 -8.61
C SER A 66 -0.84 8.82 -9.79
N GLU A 67 -1.22 7.53 -9.78
CA GLU A 67 -2.07 6.92 -10.80
C GLU A 67 -3.58 7.23 -10.63
N LYS A 68 -3.96 7.97 -9.58
CA LYS A 68 -5.36 8.25 -9.19
C LYS A 68 -6.20 6.97 -8.96
N CYS A 69 -5.53 5.86 -8.67
CA CYS A 69 -6.08 4.57 -8.25
C CYS A 69 -6.50 4.63 -6.77
N TYR A 70 -7.51 5.45 -6.45
CA TYR A 70 -7.92 5.68 -5.07
C TYR A 70 -8.50 4.42 -4.40
N ASP A 71 -9.12 3.53 -5.17
CA ASP A 71 -9.66 2.27 -4.68
C ASP A 71 -8.56 1.37 -4.11
N GLU A 72 -7.48 1.21 -4.85
CA GLU A 72 -6.31 0.44 -4.48
C GLU A 72 -5.53 1.09 -3.33
N GLU A 73 -5.41 2.43 -3.31
CA GLU A 73 -4.86 3.17 -2.17
C GLU A 73 -5.64 2.85 -0.87
N ILE A 74 -6.98 2.89 -0.93
CA ILE A 74 -7.84 2.62 0.23
C ILE A 74 -7.72 1.17 0.68
N ALA A 75 -7.73 0.22 -0.25
CA ALA A 75 -7.62 -1.21 0.06
C ALA A 75 -6.26 -1.55 0.69
N CYS A 76 -5.18 -1.02 0.10
CA CYS A 76 -3.81 -1.20 0.62
C CYS A 76 -3.67 -0.67 2.05
N LEU A 77 -4.10 0.58 2.29
CA LEU A 77 -4.02 1.18 3.62
C LEU A 77 -4.97 0.50 4.62
N GLY A 78 -6.14 0.03 4.17
CA GLY A 78 -7.07 -0.75 4.99
C GLY A 78 -6.42 -2.00 5.57
N LYS A 79 -5.74 -2.80 4.72
CA LYS A 79 -5.03 -4.01 5.13
C LYS A 79 -4.03 -3.74 6.27
N TYR A 80 -3.25 -2.66 6.18
CA TYR A 80 -2.32 -2.27 7.24
C TYR A 80 -3.04 -1.99 8.56
N LEU A 81 -4.12 -1.21 8.52
CA LEU A 81 -4.85 -0.80 9.73
C LEU A 81 -5.54 -2.00 10.41
N GLU A 82 -6.00 -2.97 9.62
CA GLU A 82 -6.61 -4.21 10.12
C GLU A 82 -5.58 -5.16 10.71
N ALA A 83 -4.43 -5.29 10.05
CA ALA A 83 -3.36 -6.17 10.52
C ALA A 83 -2.60 -5.57 11.73
N CYS A 84 -2.57 -4.25 11.89
CA CYS A 84 -1.84 -3.58 12.97
C CYS A 84 -2.54 -3.77 14.33
N PRO A 85 -1.91 -4.50 15.28
CA PRO A 85 -2.50 -4.71 16.60
C PRO A 85 -2.57 -3.39 17.38
N PRO A 86 -3.56 -3.22 18.28
CA PRO A 86 -3.78 -1.96 19.00
C PRO A 86 -2.57 -1.49 19.79
N ASP A 87 -1.78 -2.42 20.34
CA ASP A 87 -0.57 -2.16 21.10
C ASP A 87 0.59 -1.59 20.25
N ARG A 88 0.58 -1.81 18.93
CA ARG A 88 1.60 -1.32 17.99
C ARG A 88 1.13 -0.10 17.18
N ARG A 89 -0.06 0.45 17.47
CA ARG A 89 -0.54 1.67 16.82
C ARG A 89 0.29 2.86 17.29
N ASN A 90 0.97 3.50 16.34
CA ASN A 90 1.84 4.65 16.57
C ASN A 90 1.49 5.77 15.58
N HIS A 91 2.28 6.84 15.55
CA HIS A 91 2.07 7.95 14.62
C HIS A 91 2.04 7.55 13.14
N HIS A 92 2.71 6.45 12.73
CA HIS A 92 2.60 5.93 11.36
C HIS A 92 1.20 5.36 11.08
N TYR A 93 0.57 4.71 12.07
CA TYR A 93 -0.83 4.27 11.96
C TYR A 93 -1.76 5.46 11.73
N ASP A 94 -1.63 6.53 12.52
CA ASP A 94 -2.45 7.73 12.38
C ASP A 94 -2.24 8.44 11.03
N ALA A 95 -0.99 8.52 10.57
CA ALA A 95 -0.64 9.09 9.28
C ALA A 95 -1.27 8.28 8.12
N LEU A 96 -1.16 6.95 8.17
CA LEU A 96 -1.75 6.06 7.16
C LEU A 96 -3.28 6.09 7.19
N ASN A 97 -3.90 6.17 8.38
CA ASN A 97 -5.35 6.30 8.48
C ASN A 97 -5.83 7.65 7.93
N THR A 98 -5.14 8.75 8.26
CA THR A 98 -5.42 10.08 7.69
C THR A 98 -5.34 10.05 6.16
N ARG A 99 -4.31 9.40 5.62
CA ARG A 99 -4.14 9.24 4.17
C ARG A 99 -5.28 8.45 3.55
N ARG A 100 -5.70 7.34 4.17
CA ARG A 100 -6.84 6.52 3.72
C ARG A 100 -8.14 7.32 3.69
N LEU A 101 -8.42 8.11 4.73
CA LEU A 101 -9.60 8.99 4.77
C LEU A 101 -9.57 10.03 3.64
N LYS A 102 -8.39 10.59 3.34
CA LYS A 102 -8.23 11.52 2.23
C LYS A 102 -8.47 10.84 0.86
N ALA A 103 -7.98 9.61 0.69
CA ALA A 103 -8.21 8.83 -0.52
C ALA A 103 -9.71 8.53 -0.73
N GLN A 104 -10.45 8.21 0.34
CA GLN A 104 -11.90 8.03 0.31
C GLN A 104 -12.63 9.31 -0.13
N GLN A 105 -12.21 10.47 0.40
CA GLN A 105 -12.76 11.77 0.00
C GLN A 105 -12.55 12.00 -1.50
N LEU A 106 -11.31 11.83 -2.00
CA LEU A 106 -10.99 12.05 -3.41
C LEU A 106 -11.69 11.08 -4.36
N LYS A 107 -11.87 9.82 -3.96
CA LYS A 107 -12.69 8.86 -4.69
C LYS A 107 -14.12 9.38 -4.83
N SER A 108 -14.72 9.88 -3.74
CA SER A 108 -16.07 10.42 -3.75
C SER A 108 -16.20 11.66 -4.65
N GLU A 109 -15.22 12.57 -4.61
CA GLU A 109 -15.17 13.76 -5.43
C GLU A 109 -14.99 13.42 -6.92
N SER A 110 -14.06 12.52 -7.23
CA SER A 110 -13.80 12.06 -8.61
C SER A 110 -15.02 11.37 -9.20
N ARG A 111 -15.72 10.54 -8.41
CA ARG A 111 -16.96 9.88 -8.82
C ARG A 111 -18.08 10.88 -9.09
N ARG A 112 -18.23 11.91 -8.24
CA ARG A 112 -19.21 12.99 -8.44
C ARG A 112 -18.93 13.77 -9.74
N ARG A 113 -17.66 14.09 -10.01
CA ARG A 113 -17.25 14.76 -11.27
C ARG A 113 -17.63 13.92 -12.49
N GLN A 114 -17.22 12.66 -12.52
CA GLN A 114 -17.55 11.73 -13.61
C GLN A 114 -19.06 11.57 -13.82
N GLN A 115 -19.85 11.55 -12.74
CA GLN A 115 -21.31 11.41 -12.83
C GLN A 115 -21.97 12.69 -13.36
N ALA A 116 -21.47 13.87 -13.00
CA ALA A 116 -21.94 15.14 -13.55
C ALA A 116 -21.66 15.21 -15.07
N GLU A 117 -20.44 14.90 -15.50
CA GLU A 117 -20.04 14.88 -16.91
C GLU A 117 -20.91 13.94 -17.76
N ARG A 118 -21.21 12.74 -17.24
CA ARG A 118 -22.10 11.77 -17.90
C ARG A 118 -23.56 12.24 -18.00
N ARG A 119 -24.03 13.08 -17.07
CA ARG A 119 -25.40 13.62 -17.08
C ARG A 119 -25.55 14.78 -18.06
N THR A 120 -24.50 15.55 -18.29
CA THR A 120 -24.51 16.68 -19.24
C THR A 120 -24.35 16.21 -20.69
N ALA A 121 -23.77 15.02 -20.90
CA ALA A 121 -23.58 14.42 -22.22
C ALA A 121 -24.78 13.57 -22.72
N LYS A 122 -25.89 13.54 -21.97
CA LYS A 122 -27.11 12.80 -22.30
C LYS A 122 -28.28 13.76 -22.44
#